data_AF-A0A2X2BS69-F1
#
_entry.id   AF-A0A2X2BS69-F1
#
_cell.length_a   1.000
_cell.length_b   1.000
_cell.length_c   1.000
_cell.angle_alpha   90.00
_cell.angle_beta   90.00
_cell.angle_gamma   90.00
#
_symmetry.space_group_name_H-M   'P 1'
#
loop_
_entity.id
_entity.type
_entity.pdbx_description
1 polymer ?
#
loop_
_entity_poly.entity_id
_entity_poly.type
_entity_poly.pdbx_seq_one_letter_code
_entity_poly.pdbx_strand_id
1 'polypeptide(L)' 'MEAAGIYGVAAEYGARALTICTVSDHIKKGTQTTSEERQTTFNEMIEIALESVLLLED' A
#
# COMPACT_ATOMS: atom_id res chain seq x y z
N MET A 1 -4.32 5.69 6.99
CA MET A 1 -4.15 7.13 7.26
C MET A 1 -2.70 7.53 7.56
N GLU A 2 -1.70 6.92 6.91
CA GLU A 2 -0.29 7.04 7.33
C GLU A 2 0.63 7.67 6.27
N ALA A 3 0.27 7.54 4.98
CA ALA A 3 1.15 7.86 3.84
C ALA A 3 1.76 9.28 3.91
N ALA A 4 0.95 10.30 4.19
CA ALA A 4 1.43 11.68 4.25
C ALA A 4 2.50 11.89 5.33
N GLY A 5 2.34 11.24 6.49
CA GLY A 5 3.33 11.32 7.58
C GLY A 5 4.62 10.59 7.22
N ILE A 6 4.51 9.37 6.68
CA ILE A 6 5.67 8.56 6.24
C ILE A 6 6.46 9.29 5.16
N TYR A 7 5.79 9.90 4.18
CA TYR A 7 6.44 10.64 3.11
C TYR A 7 7.14 11.91 3.63
N GLY A 8 6.53 12.59 4.61
CA GLY A 8 7.16 13.72 5.30
C GLY A 8 8.46 13.33 5.99
N VAL A 9 8.45 12.25 6.77
CA VAL A 9 9.65 11.72 7.44
C VAL A 9 10.70 11.29 6.41
N ALA A 10 10.31 10.57 5.36
CA ALA A 10 11.27 10.16 4.33
C ALA A 10 11.95 11.36 3.67
N ALA A 11 11.19 12.41 3.36
CA ALA A 11 11.73 13.65 2.81
C ALA A 11 12.67 14.37 3.78
N GLU A 12 12.34 14.43 5.08
CA GLU A 12 13.16 15.04 6.13
C GLU A 12 14.56 14.41 6.22
N TYR A 13 14.64 13.09 6.09
CA TYR A 13 15.91 12.34 6.23
C TYR A 13 16.57 11.99 4.88
N GLY A 14 16.08 12.53 3.76
CA GLY A 14 16.63 12.22 2.42
C GLY A 14 16.46 10.76 1.99
N ALA A 15 15.47 10.06 2.55
CA ALA A 15 15.14 8.67 2.25
C ALA A 15 14.06 8.58 1.15
N ARG A 16 13.80 7.35 0.68
CA ARG A 16 12.74 7.02 -0.27
C ARG A 16 11.62 6.26 0.44
N ALA A 17 10.37 6.55 0.12
CA ALA A 17 9.21 5.85 0.67
C ALA A 17 8.10 5.69 -0.37
N LEU A 18 7.28 4.64 -0.19
CA LEU A 18 6.11 4.33 -1.02
C LEU A 18 5.03 3.70 -0.12
N THR A 19 3.76 3.99 -0.41
CA THR A 19 2.59 3.34 0.19
C THR A 19 1.73 2.75 -0.91
N ILE A 20 1.42 1.46 -0.79
CA ILE A 20 0.51 0.70 -1.68
C ILE A 20 -0.66 0.23 -0.82
N CYS A 21 -1.89 0.34 -1.33
CA CYS A 21 -3.10 0.00 -0.58
C CYS A 21 -4.07 -0.86 -1.42
N THR A 22 -4.66 -1.88 -0.79
CA THR A 22 -5.89 -2.53 -1.27
C THR A 22 -7.11 -1.79 -0.73
N VAL A 23 -8.05 -1.42 -1.60
CA VAL A 23 -9.29 -0.77 -1.19
C VAL A 23 -10.20 -1.78 -0.48
N SER A 24 -10.42 -1.62 0.82
CA SER A 24 -11.25 -2.51 1.64
C SER A 24 -12.73 -2.16 1.63
N ASP A 25 -13.06 -0.89 1.39
CA ASP A 25 -14.40 -0.36 1.51
C ASP A 25 -14.60 0.87 0.62
N HIS A 26 -15.87 1.22 0.43
CA HIS A 26 -16.27 2.37 -0.37
C HIS A 26 -17.19 3.29 0.42
N ILE A 27 -16.61 4.37 0.97
CA ILE A 27 -17.28 5.34 1.85
C ILE A 27 -18.66 5.79 1.32
N LYS A 28 -18.77 6.18 0.05
CA LYS A 28 -20.07 6.67 -0.49
C LYS A 28 -21.14 5.59 -0.68
N LYS A 29 -20.73 4.34 -0.88
CA LYS A 29 -21.66 3.21 -1.15
C LYS A 29 -21.97 2.43 0.12
N GLY A 30 -21.17 2.61 1.19
CA GLY A 30 -21.29 1.85 2.43
C GLY A 30 -20.89 0.38 2.31
N THR A 31 -20.35 -0.04 1.17
CA THR A 31 -19.91 -1.42 0.95
C THR A 31 -18.54 -1.64 1.56
N GLN A 32 -18.37 -2.75 2.25
CA GLN A 32 -17.10 -3.17 2.86
C GLN A 32 -16.88 -4.65 2.53
N THR A 33 -15.63 -5.00 2.26
CA THR A 33 -15.23 -6.41 2.09
C THR A 33 -15.05 -7.08 3.44
N THR A 34 -15.28 -8.37 3.51
CA THR A 34 -14.80 -9.22 4.61
C THR A 34 -13.29 -9.47 4.46
N SER A 35 -12.65 -9.96 5.52
CA SER A 35 -11.22 -10.32 5.45
C SER A 35 -10.93 -11.42 4.43
N GLU A 36 -11.86 -12.36 4.26
CA GLU A 36 -11.72 -13.48 3.33
C GLU A 36 -11.83 -13.02 1.88
N GLU A 37 -12.80 -12.13 1.57
CA GLU A 37 -12.99 -11.57 0.22
C GLU A 37 -11.80 -10.73 -0.26
N ARG A 38 -11.03 -10.13 0.65
CA ARG A 38 -9.86 -9.29 0.30
C ARG A 38 -8.52 -10.01 0.40
N GLN A 39 -8.48 -11.27 0.84
CA GLN A 39 -7.23 -11.99 1.08
C GLN A 39 -6.40 -12.14 -0.20
N THR A 40 -7.02 -12.53 -1.32
CA THR A 40 -6.32 -12.72 -2.59
C THR A 40 -5.74 -11.41 -3.13
N THR A 41 -6.56 -10.35 -3.20
CA THR A 41 -6.10 -9.03 -3.66
C THR A 41 -5.09 -8.39 -2.70
N PHE A 42 -5.15 -8.72 -1.41
CA PHE A 42 -4.13 -8.31 -0.46
C PHE A 42 -2.81 -9.02 -0.73
N ASN A 43 -2.82 -10.32 -1.05
CA ASN A 43 -1.60 -11.04 -1.42
C ASN A 43 -0.96 -10.46 -2.69
N GLU A 44 -1.76 -10.15 -3.72
CA GLU A 44 -1.30 -9.48 -4.95
C GLU A 44 -0.62 -8.14 -4.63
N MET A 45 -1.20 -7.34 -3.73
CA MET A 45 -0.60 -6.07 -3.29
C MET A 45 0.78 -6.29 -2.64
N ILE A 46 0.94 -7.36 -1.85
CA ILE A 46 2.21 -7.72 -1.22
C ILE A 46 3.23 -8.18 -2.26
N GLU A 47 2.83 -8.99 -3.23
CA GLU A 47 3.69 -9.42 -4.34
C GLU A 47 4.21 -8.22 -5.13
N ILE A 48 3.34 -7.28 -5.50
CA ILE A 48 3.74 -6.02 -6.17
C ILE A 48 4.74 -5.24 -5.31
N ALA A 49 4.51 -5.13 -4.01
CA ALA A 49 5.42 -4.43 -3.10
C ALA A 49 6.81 -5.09 -3.09
N LEU A 50 6.87 -6.43 -2.99
CA LEU A 50 8.12 -7.19 -2.99
C LEU A 50 8.85 -7.11 -4.34
N GLU A 51 8.14 -7.29 -5.45
CA GLU A 51 8.70 -7.19 -6.79
C GLU A 51 9.24 -5.78 -7.08
N SER A 52 8.56 -4.73 -6.61
CA SER A 52 9.02 -3.35 -6.80
C SER A 52 10.42 -3.10 -6.22
N VAL A 53 10.81 -3.83 -5.16
CA VAL A 53 12.15 -3.76 -4.56
C VAL A 53 13.18 -4.46 -5.43
N LEU A 54 12.82 -5.55 -6.10
CA LEU A 54 13.71 -6.28 -7.02
C LEU A 54 13.99 -5.49 -8.30
N LEU A 55 13.06 -4.64 -8.73
CA LEU A 55 13.21 -3.77 -9.90
C LEU A 55 14.12 -2.55 -9.64
N LEU A 56 14.60 -2.34 -8.42
CA LEU A 56 15.47 -1.23 -8.05
C LEU A 56 16.97 -1.49 -8.32
N GLU A 57 17.32 -2.47 -9.16
CA GLU A 57 18.71 -2.63 -9.62
C GLU A 57 19.17 -1.37 -10.39
N ASP A 58 20.39 -0.90 -10.07
CA ASP A 58 21.07 0.24 -10.72
C ASP A 58 21.34 0.00 -12.22
#